data_AF-A0A931PYP9-F1
#
_entry.id   AF-A0A931PYP9-F1
#
_cell.length_a   1.000
_cell.length_b   1.000
_cell.length_c   1.000
_cell.angle_alpha   90.00
_cell.angle_beta   90.00
_cell.angle_gamma   90.00
#
_symmetry.space_group_name_H-M   'P 1'
#
loop_
_entity.id
_entity.type
_entity.pdbx_description
1 polymer ?
#
loop_
_entity_poly.entity_id
_entity_poly.type
_entity_poly.pdbx_seq_one_letter_code
_entity_poly.pdbx_strand_id
1 'polypeptide(L)'
;MKISGFTIIKNAVINDYPIVEAIQSILPVVDEMVVSIGDSEDSTEQLIQSINSPKIKIVHSVWDPSLRKGGKILAVETDKAFQHISPAADWAFYIQGDEVLPEQYHAAVRAAAEKYKDDKRVDGLLFKYLHFYGSYDYVGDSRKWY
;
A
#
# COMPACT_ATOMS: atom_id res chain seq x y z
N MET A 1 -17.99 -9.39 -1.09
CA MET A 1 -16.56 -9.53 -0.73
C MET A 1 -16.06 -8.25 -0.05
N LYS A 2 -15.11 -8.36 0.89
CA LYS A 2 -14.41 -7.23 1.52
C LYS A 2 -12.91 -7.23 1.17
N ILE A 3 -12.36 -6.10 0.75
CA ILE A 3 -10.94 -5.88 0.52
C ILE A 3 -10.42 -4.82 1.48
N SER A 4 -9.40 -5.15 2.28
CA SER A 4 -8.73 -4.20 3.15
C SER A 4 -7.44 -3.69 2.53
N GLY A 5 -7.39 -2.39 2.22
CA GLY A 5 -6.18 -1.71 1.82
C GLY A 5 -5.29 -1.44 3.02
N PHE A 6 -3.98 -1.52 2.86
CA PHE A 6 -3.05 -1.08 3.90
C PHE A 6 -1.71 -0.63 3.33
N THR A 7 -1.02 0.23 4.08
CA THR A 7 0.32 0.72 3.74
C THR A 7 1.10 1.09 5.00
N ILE A 8 2.41 1.24 4.84
CA ILE A 8 3.31 1.80 5.84
C ILE A 8 3.94 3.07 5.28
N ILE A 9 4.16 4.06 6.14
CA ILE A 9 4.85 5.29 5.73
C ILE A 9 5.61 5.90 6.89
N LYS A 10 6.80 6.43 6.63
CA LYS A 10 7.59 7.21 7.58
C LYS A 10 8.26 8.36 6.84
N ASN A 11 8.13 9.58 7.36
CA ASN A 11 8.73 10.79 6.77
C ASN A 11 8.36 10.98 5.28
N ALA A 12 7.08 10.93 4.95
CA ALA A 12 6.57 11.07 3.59
C ALA A 12 6.98 12.39 2.93
N VAL A 13 6.97 13.48 3.70
CA VAL A 13 7.23 14.83 3.19
C VAL A 13 8.72 15.03 2.96
N ILE A 14 9.55 14.67 3.93
CA ILE A 14 11.02 14.81 3.81
C ILE A 14 11.56 13.93 2.69
N ASN A 15 11.01 12.73 2.50
CA ASN A 15 11.45 11.79 1.48
C ASN A 15 10.73 11.96 0.13
N ASP A 16 9.80 12.92 0.03
CA ASP A 16 9.03 13.20 -1.19
C ASP A 16 8.31 11.96 -1.76
N TYR A 17 7.72 11.14 -0.88
CA TYR A 17 6.93 9.99 -1.31
C TYR A 17 5.56 10.45 -1.81
N PRO A 18 5.10 10.01 -3.00
CA PRO A 18 3.76 10.29 -3.53
C PRO A 18 2.67 9.44 -2.83
N ILE A 19 2.67 9.45 -1.50
CA ILE A 19 1.81 8.60 -0.67
C ILE A 19 0.33 8.95 -0.80
N VAL A 20 0.01 10.23 -1.08
CA VAL A 20 -1.36 10.68 -1.29
C VAL A 20 -1.92 10.02 -2.55
N GLU A 21 -1.17 10.08 -3.64
CA GLU A 21 -1.51 9.47 -4.93
C GLU A 21 -1.60 7.95 -4.81
N ALA A 22 -0.64 7.32 -4.11
CA ALA A 22 -0.66 5.89 -3.85
C ALA A 22 -1.95 5.45 -3.15
N ILE A 23 -2.28 6.08 -2.02
CA ILE A 23 -3.50 5.76 -1.26
C ILE A 23 -4.75 6.04 -2.10
N GLN A 24 -4.86 7.22 -2.70
CA GLN A 24 -6.02 7.62 -3.50
C GLN A 24 -6.26 6.67 -4.67
N SER A 25 -5.20 6.15 -5.28
CA SER A 25 -5.29 5.22 -6.41
C SER A 25 -6.02 3.91 -6.04
N ILE A 26 -5.91 3.42 -4.80
CA ILE A 26 -6.57 2.17 -4.40
C ILE A 26 -7.86 2.37 -3.58
N LEU A 27 -8.13 3.58 -3.08
CA LEU A 27 -9.35 3.90 -2.31
C LEU A 27 -10.68 3.47 -2.99
N PRO A 28 -10.84 3.54 -4.33
CA PRO A 28 -12.03 3.06 -5.01
C PRO A 28 -12.20 1.53 -4.99
N VAL A 29 -11.10 0.79 -4.81
CA VAL A 29 -11.07 -0.68 -4.89
C VAL A 29 -11.32 -1.30 -3.51
N VAL A 30 -10.82 -0.68 -2.45
CA VAL A 30 -10.84 -1.20 -1.07
C VAL A 30 -12.04 -0.71 -0.27
N ASP A 31 -12.43 -1.47 0.75
CA ASP A 31 -13.54 -1.15 1.65
C ASP A 31 -13.07 -0.39 2.91
N GLU A 32 -11.80 -0.54 3.27
CA GLU A 32 -11.09 0.23 4.30
C GLU A 32 -9.63 0.43 3.91
N MET A 33 -8.95 1.40 4.50
CA MET A 33 -7.55 1.70 4.25
C MET A 33 -6.80 1.95 5.55
N VAL A 34 -5.93 1.03 5.95
CA VAL A 34 -5.07 1.21 7.13
C VAL A 34 -3.76 1.89 6.73
N VAL A 35 -3.45 3.01 7.34
CA VAL A 35 -2.19 3.72 7.12
C VAL A 35 -1.37 3.67 8.40
N SER A 36 -0.32 2.85 8.40
CA SER A 36 0.61 2.74 9.54
C SER A 36 1.72 3.76 9.43
N ILE A 37 1.65 4.78 10.29
CA ILE A 37 2.60 5.90 10.30
C ILE A 37 3.71 5.58 11.31
N GLY A 38 4.94 5.52 10.80
CA GLY A 38 6.15 5.43 11.62
C GLY A 38 6.36 6.70 12.45
N ASP A 39 7.29 6.64 13.40
CA ASP A 39 7.78 7.76 14.20
C ASP A 39 8.39 8.86 13.30
N SER A 40 7.53 9.68 12.70
CA SER A 40 7.88 10.66 11.68
C SER A 40 8.24 12.01 12.30
N GLU A 41 9.18 12.72 11.67
CA GLU A 41 9.71 14.02 12.10
C GLU A 41 9.14 15.18 11.25
N ASP A 42 8.18 14.89 10.38
CA ASP A 42 7.56 15.82 9.45
C ASP A 42 6.03 15.78 9.52
N SER A 43 5.36 16.47 8.58
CA SER A 43 3.90 16.56 8.52
C SER A 43 3.23 15.37 7.83
N THR A 44 3.82 14.17 7.88
CA THR A 44 3.25 12.94 7.28
C THR A 44 1.81 12.71 7.73
N GLU A 45 1.52 12.81 9.02
CA GLU A 45 0.16 12.55 9.52
C GLU A 45 -0.86 13.55 8.96
N GLN A 46 -0.52 14.84 8.94
CA GLN A 46 -1.38 15.88 8.37
C GLN A 46 -1.59 15.65 6.88
N LEU A 47 -0.55 15.21 6.16
CA LEU A 47 -0.64 14.85 4.74
C LEU A 47 -1.64 13.70 4.53
N ILE A 48 -1.58 12.64 5.34
CA ILE A 48 -2.54 11.52 5.25
C ILE A 48 -3.96 11.97 5.62
N GLN A 49 -4.13 12.78 6.67
CA GLN A 49 -5.43 13.32 7.08
C GLN A 49 -6.06 14.20 5.98
N SER A 50 -5.25 14.89 5.18
CA SER A 50 -5.73 15.74 4.09
C SER A 50 -6.47 14.99 2.98
N ILE A 51 -6.27 13.67 2.85
CA ILE A 51 -7.00 12.83 1.89
C ILE A 51 -8.51 12.81 2.22
N ASN A 52 -8.88 13.04 3.48
CA ASN A 52 -10.26 13.24 3.93
C ASN A 52 -11.24 12.13 3.47
N SER A 53 -10.82 10.88 3.61
CA SER A 53 -11.63 9.71 3.28
C SER A 53 -12.11 8.98 4.54
N PRO A 54 -13.40 8.67 4.68
CA PRO A 54 -13.91 7.92 5.83
C PRO A 54 -13.41 6.47 5.87
N LYS A 55 -12.79 5.97 4.79
CA LYS A 55 -12.19 4.63 4.73
C LYS A 55 -10.83 4.57 5.44
N ILE A 56 -10.17 5.72 5.65
CA ILE A 56 -8.80 5.76 6.17
C ILE A 56 -8.82 5.61 7.69
N LYS A 57 -8.01 4.67 8.18
CA LYS A 57 -7.71 4.45 9.59
C LYS A 57 -6.21 4.59 9.80
N ILE A 58 -5.81 5.62 10.53
CA ILE A 58 -4.42 5.84 10.89
C ILE A 58 -4.10 4.98 12.12
N VAL A 59 -2.95 4.30 12.08
CA VAL A 59 -2.33 3.63 13.24
C VAL A 59 -0.88 4.05 13.32
N HIS A 60 -0.29 4.04 14.51
CA HIS A 60 1.08 4.49 14.73
C HIS A 60 1.99 3.32 15.08
N SER A 61 3.22 3.36 14.59
CA SER A 61 4.26 2.38 14.90
C SER A 61 5.60 3.06 15.18
N VAL A 62 6.38 2.47 16.08
CA VAL A 62 7.78 2.88 16.30
C VAL A 62 8.68 1.89 15.56
N TRP A 63 9.46 2.42 14.62
CA TRP A 63 10.31 1.61 13.74
C TRP A 63 11.63 1.29 14.44
N ASP A 64 11.98 0.01 14.56
CA ASP A 64 13.24 -0.42 15.17
C ASP A 64 14.43 -0.16 14.23
N PRO A 65 15.30 0.82 14.52
CA PRO A 65 16.41 1.18 13.64
C PRO A 65 17.47 0.07 13.52
N SER A 66 17.50 -0.90 14.44
CA SER A 66 18.42 -2.04 14.36
C SER A 66 18.08 -2.99 13.21
N LEU A 67 16.87 -2.91 12.65
CA LEU A 67 16.36 -3.79 11.58
C LEU A 67 16.53 -3.22 10.17
N ARG A 68 17.27 -2.11 9.98
CA ARG A 68 17.41 -1.45 8.67
C ARG A 68 18.09 -2.29 7.58
N LYS A 69 18.82 -3.35 7.94
CA LYS A 69 19.57 -4.16 6.98
C LYS A 69 18.64 -5.04 6.14
N GLY A 70 18.79 -4.96 4.82
CA GLY A 70 18.14 -5.87 3.86
C GLY A 70 16.61 -5.77 3.81
N GLY A 71 16.03 -4.61 4.11
CA GLY A 71 14.58 -4.41 4.06
C GLY A 71 13.79 -5.05 5.21
N LYS A 72 14.45 -5.65 6.21
CA LYS A 72 13.80 -6.33 7.33
C LYS A 72 12.85 -5.43 8.11
N ILE A 73 13.21 -4.16 8.28
CA ILE A 73 12.33 -3.16 8.90
C ILE A 73 11.01 -3.02 8.14
N LEU A 74 11.04 -2.96 6.80
CA LEU A 74 9.82 -2.82 5.99
C LEU A 74 8.92 -4.05 6.12
N ALA A 75 9.49 -5.26 6.15
CA ALA A 75 8.73 -6.48 6.37
C ALA A 75 8.02 -6.47 7.73
N VAL A 76 8.73 -6.14 8.81
CA VAL A 76 8.16 -6.08 10.17
C VAL A 76 7.07 -5.02 10.28
N GLU A 77 7.28 -3.85 9.70
CA GLU A 77 6.27 -2.78 9.74
C GLU A 77 5.05 -3.12 8.88
N THR A 78 5.25 -3.84 7.77
CA THR A 78 4.16 -4.36 6.94
C THR A 78 3.33 -5.38 7.70
N ASP A 79 3.96 -6.30 8.44
CA ASP A 79 3.26 -7.28 9.29
C ASP A 79 2.44 -6.59 10.40
N LYS A 80 3.01 -5.56 11.05
CA LYS A 80 2.28 -4.76 12.05
C LYS A 80 1.07 -4.06 11.43
N ALA A 81 1.22 -3.46 10.25
CA ALA A 81 0.11 -2.81 9.54
C ALA A 81 -0.97 -3.83 9.14
N PHE A 82 -0.55 -5.01 8.65
CA PHE A 82 -1.44 -6.11 8.30
C PHE A 82 -2.29 -6.57 9.49
N GLN A 83 -1.72 -6.65 10.69
CA GLN A 83 -2.47 -7.01 11.91
C GLN A 83 -3.61 -6.03 12.27
N HIS A 84 -3.61 -4.82 11.71
CA HIS A 84 -4.63 -3.81 11.96
C HIS A 84 -5.79 -3.83 10.96
N ILE A 85 -5.70 -4.60 9.87
CA ILE A 85 -6.79 -4.75 8.91
C ILE A 85 -7.95 -5.54 9.54
N SER A 86 -9.12 -5.42 8.95
CA SER A 86 -10.32 -6.09 9.41
C SER A 86 -10.20 -7.61 9.30
N PRO A 87 -10.51 -8.35 10.38
CA PRO A 87 -10.56 -9.81 10.33
C PRO A 87 -11.68 -10.36 9.43
N ALA A 88 -12.58 -9.49 8.97
CA ALA A 88 -13.62 -9.83 8.00
C ALA A 88 -13.19 -9.61 6.54
N ALA A 89 -11.94 -9.18 6.29
CA ALA A 89 -11.41 -9.01 4.95
C ALA A 89 -11.26 -10.38 4.25
N ASP A 90 -11.74 -10.47 3.02
CA ASP A 90 -11.48 -11.61 2.14
C ASP A 90 -10.12 -11.47 1.44
N TRP A 91 -9.70 -10.23 1.18
CA TRP A 91 -8.43 -9.89 0.54
C TRP A 91 -7.74 -8.74 1.26
N ALA A 92 -6.41 -8.74 1.27
CA ALA A 92 -5.59 -7.62 1.69
C ALA A 92 -4.88 -7.03 0.47
N PHE A 93 -4.94 -5.70 0.31
CA PHE A 93 -4.28 -4.97 -0.76
C PHE A 93 -3.21 -4.06 -0.15
N TYR A 94 -1.95 -4.47 -0.24
CA TYR A 94 -0.81 -3.63 0.12
C TYR A 94 -0.39 -2.73 -1.05
N ILE A 95 -0.09 -1.46 -0.77
CA ILE A 95 0.52 -0.53 -1.73
C ILE A 95 1.64 0.26 -1.07
N GLN A 96 2.76 0.45 -1.77
CA GLN A 96 3.88 1.27 -1.29
C GLN A 96 3.67 2.75 -1.65
N GLY A 97 4.34 3.65 -0.91
CA GLY A 97 4.18 5.09 -1.08
C GLY A 97 4.68 5.64 -2.41
N ASP A 98 5.40 4.83 -3.19
CA ASP A 98 5.93 5.11 -4.53
C ASP A 98 5.25 4.30 -5.65
N GLU A 99 4.13 3.64 -5.34
CA GLU A 99 3.32 2.87 -6.29
C GLU A 99 1.97 3.54 -6.56
N VAL A 100 1.40 3.31 -7.75
CA VAL A 100 0.05 3.76 -8.13
C VAL A 100 -0.67 2.67 -8.92
N LEU A 101 -1.96 2.46 -8.62
CA LEU A 101 -2.85 1.64 -9.44
C LEU A 101 -3.62 2.52 -10.44
N PRO A 102 -3.45 2.32 -11.77
CA PRO A 102 -4.23 3.08 -12.75
C PRO A 102 -5.73 2.74 -12.71
N GLU A 103 -6.58 3.77 -12.80
CA GLU A 103 -8.03 3.67 -12.60
C GLU A 103 -8.75 2.68 -13.53
N GLN A 104 -8.22 2.52 -14.75
CA GLN A 104 -8.72 1.58 -15.75
C GLN A 104 -8.71 0.12 -15.28
N TYR A 105 -7.91 -0.20 -14.24
CA TYR A 105 -7.80 -1.55 -13.70
C TYR A 105 -8.67 -1.82 -12.48
N HIS A 106 -9.33 -0.81 -11.90
CA HIS A 106 -10.15 -0.98 -10.68
C HIS A 106 -11.20 -2.09 -10.83
N ALA A 107 -11.93 -2.08 -11.96
CA ALA A 107 -12.96 -3.08 -12.25
C ALA A 107 -12.35 -4.49 -12.39
N ALA A 108 -11.19 -4.60 -13.04
CA ALA A 108 -10.51 -5.87 -13.24
C ALA A 108 -10.02 -6.46 -11.91
N VAL A 109 -9.46 -5.63 -11.02
CA VAL A 109 -9.02 -6.06 -9.68
C VAL A 109 -10.20 -6.57 -8.87
N ARG A 110 -11.30 -5.80 -8.81
CA ARG A 110 -12.51 -6.23 -8.07
C ARG A 110 -13.13 -7.49 -8.65
N ALA A 111 -13.19 -7.62 -9.98
CA ALA A 111 -13.72 -8.82 -10.63
C ALA A 111 -12.86 -10.06 -10.34
N ALA A 112 -11.53 -9.94 -10.37
CA ALA A 112 -10.63 -11.04 -10.04
C ALA A 112 -10.75 -11.44 -8.56
N ALA A 113 -10.76 -10.47 -7.65
CA ALA A 113 -10.93 -10.71 -6.22
C ALA A 113 -12.26 -11.41 -5.92
N GLU A 114 -13.37 -10.98 -6.55
CA GLU A 114 -14.67 -11.63 -6.35
C GLU A 114 -14.68 -13.06 -6.91
N LYS A 115 -14.11 -13.25 -8.11
CA LYS A 115 -14.04 -14.56 -8.77
C LYS A 115 -13.29 -15.60 -7.92
N TYR A 116 -12.22 -15.20 -7.24
CA TYR A 116 -11.33 -16.12 -6.52
C TYR A 116 -11.51 -16.12 -4.99
N LYS A 117 -12.40 -15.29 -4.44
CA LYS A 117 -12.64 -15.15 -2.99
C LYS A 117 -12.79 -16.50 -2.26
N ASP A 118 -13.54 -17.42 -2.87
CA ASP A 118 -13.87 -18.71 -2.24
C ASP A 118 -12.93 -19.85 -2.67
N ASP A 119 -12.02 -19.61 -3.62
CA ASP A 119 -11.04 -20.62 -4.05
C ASP A 119 -9.79 -20.58 -3.15
N LYS A 120 -9.78 -21.45 -2.13
CA LYS A 120 -8.70 -21.53 -1.14
C LYS A 120 -7.36 -22.04 -1.68
N ARG A 121 -7.26 -22.36 -2.97
CA ARG A 121 -6.00 -22.67 -3.64
C ARG A 121 -5.30 -21.42 -4.17
N VAL A 122 -5.96 -20.26 -4.14
CA VAL A 122 -5.44 -18.99 -4.63
C VAL A 122 -5.03 -18.13 -3.44
N ASP A 123 -3.71 -17.97 -3.25
CA ASP A 123 -3.15 -17.16 -2.16
C ASP A 123 -3.06 -15.67 -2.51
N GLY A 124 -3.07 -15.31 -3.79
CA GLY A 124 -2.87 -13.93 -4.23
C GLY A 124 -3.15 -13.70 -5.71
N LEU A 125 -3.29 -12.42 -6.05
CA LEU A 125 -3.45 -11.93 -7.42
C LEU A 125 -2.15 -11.23 -7.83
N LEU A 126 -1.60 -11.62 -8.99
CA LEU A 126 -0.38 -11.02 -9.52
C LEU A 126 -0.69 -9.82 -10.41
N PHE A 127 0.06 -8.75 -10.21
CA PHE A 127 -0.03 -7.53 -11.00
C PHE A 127 1.14 -7.46 -11.97
N LYS A 128 0.90 -6.85 -13.13
CA LYS A 128 1.99 -6.44 -14.02
C LYS A 128 2.49 -5.08 -13.56
N TYR A 129 3.78 -4.97 -13.31
CA TYR A 129 4.41 -3.72 -12.92
C TYR A 129 4.98 -2.99 -14.13
N LEU A 130 4.89 -1.67 -14.10
CA LEU A 130 5.58 -0.76 -14.99
C LEU A 130 6.47 0.12 -14.11
N HIS A 131 7.78 -0.04 -14.22
CA HIS A 131 8.74 0.69 -13.39
C HIS A 131 9.27 1.90 -14.13
N PHE A 132 9.13 3.09 -13.55
CA PHE A 132 9.79 4.29 -14.03
C PHE A 132 11.24 4.36 -13.51
N TYR A 133 12.16 4.92 -14.30
CA TYR A 133 13.57 5.03 -13.91
C TYR A 133 14.09 6.45 -14.08
N GLY A 134 14.36 7.13 -12.95
CA GLY A 134 14.92 8.48 -12.92
C GLY A 134 13.94 9.60 -13.30
N SER A 135 13.05 9.36 -14.27
CA SER A 135 11.89 10.21 -14.59
C SER A 135 10.71 9.38 -15.11
N TYR A 136 9.55 10.01 -15.28
CA TYR A 136 8.37 9.39 -15.88
C TYR A 136 8.49 9.14 -17.39
N ASP A 137 9.53 9.65 -18.04
CA ASP A 137 9.77 9.47 -19.48
C ASP A 137 10.47 8.15 -19.80
N TYR A 138 11.06 7.50 -18.80
CA TYR A 138 11.83 6.29 -18.97
C TYR A 138 11.22 5.14 -18.19
N VAL A 139 11.03 4.02 -18.88
CA VAL A 139 10.63 2.75 -18.28
C VAL A 139 11.87 1.89 -18.12
N GLY A 140 12.07 1.33 -16.93
CA GLY A 140 13.10 0.33 -16.71
C GLY A 140 12.70 -1.03 -17.28
N ASP A 141 13.55 -1.58 -18.15
CA ASP A 141 13.42 -2.93 -18.68
C ASP A 141 14.50 -3.82 -18.05
N SER A 142 14.20 -4.37 -16.88
CA SER A 142 15.11 -5.22 -16.12
C SER A 142 14.36 -6.41 -15.55
N ARG A 143 14.83 -7.62 -15.88
CA ARG A 143 14.32 -8.87 -15.27
C ARG A 143 14.68 -9.02 -13.78
N LYS A 144 15.47 -8.11 -13.23
CA LYS A 144 15.76 -8.06 -11.79
C LYS A 144 14.76 -7.19 -11.03
N TRP A 145 13.92 -6.46 -11.74
CA TRP A 145 12.84 -5.67 -11.16
C TRP A 145 11.59 -6.53 -11.28
N TYR A 146 11.43 -7.37 -10.25
CA TYR A 146 10.37 -8.36 -10.04
C TYR A 146 10.29 -9.50 -11.08
#